data_AF-A0A7X8X3Z1-F1
#
_entry.id   AF-A0A7X8X3Z1-F1
#
_cell.length_a   1.000
_cell.length_b   1.000
_cell.length_c   1.000
_cell.angle_alpha   90.00
_cell.angle_beta   90.00
_cell.angle_gamma   90.00
#
_symmetry.space_group_name_H-M   'P 1'
#
loop_
_entity.id
_entity.type
_entity.pdbx_description
1 polymer ?
#
loop_
_entity_poly.entity_id
_entity_poly.type
_entity_poly.pdbx_seq_one_letter_code
_entity_poly.pdbx_strand_id
1 'polypeptide(L)'
;MKIEDYIKQKGKATDGKKSVLFYSLFVMTNRIETIYNAGINDLTLKQLMLLILVAISEGETFTRYGKIMGSSRQNIKTLAQALEKKSYVSIKENEDDRRACGIFLTAKATKHFKDTDDYYTDQIYNLFSEFS
;
A
#
# COMPACT_ATOMS: atom_id res chain seq x y z
N MET A 1 6.50 29.32 9.96
CA MET A 1 6.73 29.46 8.50
C MET A 1 5.75 28.53 7.81
N LYS A 2 4.82 29.04 6.98
CA LYS A 2 3.94 28.14 6.22
C LYS A 2 4.78 27.39 5.19
N ILE A 3 4.36 26.18 4.82
CA ILE A 3 5.00 25.37 3.77
C ILE A 3 5.15 26.18 2.48
N GLU A 4 4.12 26.97 2.15
CA GLU A 4 4.09 27.88 1.01
C GLU A 4 5.24 28.89 1.03
N ASP A 5 5.60 29.40 2.21
CA ASP A 5 6.70 30.35 2.40
C ASP A 5 8.07 29.67 2.27
N TYR A 6 8.21 28.45 2.81
CA TYR A 6 9.42 27.62 2.67
C TYR A 6 9.68 27.27 1.20
N ILE A 7 8.63 26.87 0.47
CA ILE A 7 8.68 26.53 -0.95
C ILE A 7 9.05 27.76 -1.78
N LYS A 8 8.47 28.93 -1.51
CA LYS A 8 8.81 30.20 -2.19
C LYS A 8 10.25 30.63 -1.96
N GLN A 9 10.77 30.47 -0.74
CA GLN A 9 12.11 30.93 -0.37
C GLN A 9 13.22 30.03 -0.94
N LYS A 10 13.00 28.70 -0.99
CA LYS A 10 13.97 27.72 -1.50
C LYS A 10 13.82 27.41 -2.99
N GLY A 11 12.66 27.64 -3.61
CA GLY A 11 12.36 27.27 -5.00
C GLY A 11 13.22 27.90 -6.12
N LYS A 12 14.12 28.83 -5.78
CA LYS A 12 15.04 29.47 -6.73
C LYS A 12 16.32 28.67 -7.01
N ALA A 13 16.74 27.78 -6.11
CA ALA A 13 17.93 26.94 -6.27
C ALA A 13 17.57 25.46 -6.52
N THR A 14 18.42 24.73 -7.24
CA THR A 14 18.19 23.31 -7.59
C THR A 14 17.92 22.43 -6.38
N ASP A 15 18.65 22.64 -5.28
CA ASP A 15 18.44 21.86 -4.05
C ASP A 15 17.13 22.22 -3.35
N GLY A 16 16.71 23.48 -3.43
CA GLY A 16 15.42 23.88 -2.89
C GLY A 16 14.25 23.29 -3.68
N LYS A 17 14.35 23.17 -5.01
CA LYS A 17 13.36 22.44 -5.82
C LYS A 17 13.25 20.96 -5.41
N LYS A 18 14.37 20.30 -5.11
CA LYS A 18 14.37 18.91 -4.60
C LYS A 18 13.70 18.80 -3.24
N SER A 19 13.96 19.74 -2.33
CA SER A 19 13.30 19.78 -1.00
C SER A 19 11.79 19.99 -1.11
N VAL A 20 11.34 20.86 -2.03
CA VAL A 20 9.93 21.07 -2.33
C VAL A 20 9.29 19.77 -2.80
N LEU A 21 9.90 19.08 -3.77
CA LEU A 21 9.39 17.82 -4.29
C LEU A 21 9.30 16.74 -3.20
N PHE A 22 10.36 16.56 -2.41
CA PHE A 22 10.38 15.60 -1.30
C PHE A 22 9.23 15.87 -0.32
N TYR A 23 9.07 17.13 0.08
CA TYR A 23 8.04 17.54 1.02
C TYR A 23 6.64 17.32 0.45
N SER A 24 6.41 17.69 -0.82
CA SER A 24 5.15 17.47 -1.51
C SER A 24 4.79 15.98 -1.57
N LEU A 25 5.72 15.10 -1.94
CA LEU A 25 5.48 13.65 -1.98
C LEU A 25 5.14 13.09 -0.60
N PHE A 26 5.85 13.51 0.44
CA PHE A 26 5.58 13.09 1.82
C PHE A 26 4.19 13.51 2.29
N VAL A 27 3.82 14.79 2.11
CA VAL A 27 2.50 15.29 2.51
C VAL A 27 1.39 14.61 1.71
N MET A 28 1.56 14.46 0.40
CA MET A 28 0.56 13.79 -0.44
C MET A 28 0.34 12.35 0.00
N THR A 29 1.42 11.59 0.23
CA THR A 29 1.34 10.20 0.68
C THR A 29 0.60 10.10 2.03
N ASN A 30 0.94 10.96 2.98
CA ASN A 30 0.28 10.97 4.30
C ASN A 30 -1.18 11.37 4.24
N ARG A 31 -1.54 12.36 3.39
CA ARG A 31 -2.93 12.77 3.20
C ARG A 31 -3.75 11.64 2.60
N ILE A 32 -3.23 10.99 1.56
CA ILE A 32 -3.86 9.81 0.94
C ILE A 32 -4.09 8.73 1.99
N GLU A 33 -3.06 8.37 2.76
CA GLU A 33 -3.18 7.32 3.79
C GLU A 33 -4.18 7.70 4.90
N THR A 34 -4.21 8.97 5.30
CA THR A 34 -5.12 9.48 6.34
C THR A 34 -6.57 9.47 5.87
N ILE A 35 -6.85 9.97 4.68
CA ILE A 35 -8.21 10.01 4.11
C ILE A 35 -8.73 8.58 3.94
N TYR A 36 -7.95 7.71 3.30
CA TYR A 36 -8.36 6.33 3.06
C TYR A 36 -8.64 5.57 4.37
N ASN A 37 -7.76 5.72 5.37
CA ASN A 37 -7.89 5.00 6.64
C ASN A 37 -8.90 5.64 7.61
N ALA A 38 -9.36 6.88 7.35
CA ALA A 38 -10.41 7.52 8.14
C ALA A 38 -11.83 7.03 7.74
N GLY A 39 -11.98 6.53 6.51
CA GLY A 39 -13.21 5.85 6.09
C GLY A 39 -13.45 4.55 6.85
N ILE A 40 -14.70 4.08 6.91
CA ILE A 40 -15.05 2.76 7.44
C ILE A 40 -14.71 1.71 6.39
N ASN A 41 -13.41 1.46 6.20
CA ASN A 41 -12.90 0.46 5.27
C ASN A 41 -12.46 -0.79 6.06
N ASP A 42 -12.82 -1.98 5.55
CA ASP A 42 -12.37 -3.24 6.15
C ASP A 42 -10.84 -3.41 6.04
N LEU A 43 -10.18 -2.75 5.08
CA LEU A 43 -8.73 -2.80 4.89
C LEU A 43 -8.11 -1.42 5.06
N THR A 44 -6.91 -1.36 5.65
CA THR A 44 -6.09 -0.13 5.56
C THR A 44 -5.48 0.00 4.17
N LEU A 45 -5.04 1.21 3.78
CA LEU A 45 -4.44 1.42 2.45
C LEU A 45 -3.25 0.49 2.20
N LYS A 46 -2.40 0.30 3.21
CA LYS A 46 -1.24 -0.61 3.11
C LYS A 46 -1.65 -2.08 2.98
N GLN A 47 -2.74 -2.49 3.64
CA GLN A 47 -3.29 -3.84 3.49
C GLN A 47 -3.88 -4.03 2.08
N LEU A 48 -4.62 -3.04 1.58
CA LEU A 48 -5.14 -3.03 0.22
C LEU A 48 -4.02 -3.16 -0.82
N MET A 49 -2.98 -2.34 -0.69
CA MET A 49 -1.84 -2.35 -1.62
C MET A 49 -1.11 -3.70 -1.61
N LEU A 50 -0.86 -4.31 -0.45
CA LEU A 50 -0.26 -5.63 -0.40
C LEU A 50 -1.18 -6.68 -1.05
N LEU A 51 -2.48 -6.61 -0.79
CA LEU A 51 -3.45 -7.55 -1.33
C LEU A 51 -3.53 -7.49 -2.86
N ILE A 52 -3.49 -6.29 -3.46
CA ILE A 52 -3.40 -6.08 -4.91
C ILE A 52 -2.12 -6.70 -5.48
N LEU A 53 -0.96 -6.48 -4.82
CA LEU A 53 0.30 -7.08 -5.27
C LEU A 53 0.27 -8.61 -5.24
N VAL A 54 -0.36 -9.19 -4.21
CA VAL A 54 -0.55 -10.65 -4.12
C VAL A 54 -1.43 -11.14 -5.26
N ALA A 55 -2.50 -10.43 -5.61
CA ALA A 55 -3.37 -10.80 -6.73
C ALA A 55 -2.65 -10.74 -8.10
N ILE A 56 -1.70 -9.81 -8.26
CA ILE A 56 -0.88 -9.72 -9.47
C ILE A 56 0.16 -10.85 -9.54
N SER A 57 0.74 -11.24 -8.41
CA SER A 57 1.86 -12.18 -8.36
C SER A 57 1.83 -13.02 -7.09
N GLU A 58 0.95 -14.01 -7.04
CA GLU A 58 0.81 -14.91 -5.88
C GLU A 58 2.08 -15.73 -5.60
N GLY A 59 2.25 -16.12 -4.34
CA GLY A 59 3.32 -17.00 -3.88
C GLY A 59 4.67 -16.32 -3.65
N GLU A 60 4.78 -15.02 -3.93
CA GLU A 60 6.01 -14.27 -3.70
C GLU A 60 6.35 -14.11 -2.21
N THR A 61 7.64 -13.89 -1.93
CA THR A 61 8.15 -13.79 -0.56
C THR A 61 7.90 -12.43 0.07
N PHE A 62 7.87 -12.36 1.41
CA PHE A 62 7.83 -11.09 2.14
C PHE A 62 8.93 -10.10 1.73
N THR A 63 10.12 -10.60 1.38
CA THR A 63 11.24 -9.78 0.93
C THR A 63 10.95 -9.16 -0.44
N ARG A 64 10.35 -9.93 -1.36
CA ARG A 64 9.98 -9.43 -2.69
C ARG A 64 8.93 -8.35 -2.60
N TYR A 65 7.84 -8.58 -1.88
CA TYR A 65 6.81 -7.57 -1.65
C TYR A 65 7.36 -6.35 -0.91
N GLY A 66 8.29 -6.54 0.04
CA GLY A 66 8.93 -5.43 0.75
C GLY A 66 9.70 -4.52 -0.18
N LYS A 67 10.45 -5.11 -1.12
CA LYS A 67 11.17 -4.36 -2.17
C LYS A 67 10.21 -3.56 -3.06
N ILE A 68 9.08 -4.14 -3.45
CA ILE A 68 8.08 -3.47 -4.30
C ILE A 68 7.38 -2.34 -3.55
N MET A 69 6.96 -2.59 -2.31
CA MET A 69 6.27 -1.60 -1.47
C MET A 69 7.20 -0.57 -0.81
N GLY A 70 8.51 -0.66 -1.03
CA GLY A 70 9.49 0.20 -0.35
C GLY A 70 9.46 0.05 1.18
N SER A 71 9.18 -1.15 1.69
CA SER A 71 9.04 -1.42 3.12
C SER A 71 9.85 -2.64 3.58
N SER A 72 10.04 -2.76 4.89
CA SER A 72 10.81 -3.88 5.45
C SER A 72 10.05 -5.21 5.29
N ARG A 73 10.80 -6.32 5.23
CA ARG A 73 10.24 -7.68 5.31
C ARG A 73 9.29 -7.84 6.50
N GLN A 74 9.62 -7.23 7.64
CA GLN A 74 8.82 -7.31 8.86
C GLN A 74 7.50 -6.54 8.73
N ASN A 75 7.50 -5.37 8.07
CA ASN A 75 6.25 -4.65 7.79
C ASN A 75 5.32 -5.47 6.90
N ILE A 76 5.85 -6.10 5.84
CA ILE A 76 5.06 -6.98 4.98
C ILE A 76 4.51 -8.16 5.78
N LYS A 77 5.31 -8.79 6.63
CA LYS A 77 4.84 -9.91 7.46
C LYS A 77 3.66 -9.48 8.34
N THR A 78 3.75 -8.31 9.00
CA THR A 78 2.66 -7.78 9.82
C THR A 78 1.39 -7.52 8.99
N LEU A 79 1.53 -6.94 7.80
CA LEU A 79 0.40 -6.70 6.88
C LEU A 79 -0.22 -8.02 6.41
N ALA A 80 0.59 -9.00 6.01
CA ALA A 80 0.16 -10.31 5.57
C ALA A 80 -0.60 -11.06 6.66
N GLN A 81 -0.09 -11.05 7.90
CA GLN A 81 -0.76 -11.65 9.05
C GLN A 81 -2.09 -10.97 9.37
N ALA A 82 -2.19 -9.65 9.20
CA ALA A 82 -3.45 -8.94 9.38
C ALA A 82 -4.48 -9.31 8.29
N LEU A 83 -4.03 -9.44 7.03
CA LEU A 83 -4.87 -9.91 5.92
C LEU A 83 -5.30 -11.37 6.10
N GLU A 84 -4.41 -12.23 6.62
CA GLU A 84 -4.70 -13.64 6.91
C GLU A 84 -5.75 -13.78 8.02
N LYS A 85 -5.66 -12.98 9.09
CA LYS A 85 -6.69 -12.92 10.14
C LYS A 85 -8.07 -12.53 9.61
N LYS A 86 -8.11 -11.70 8.56
CA LYS A 86 -9.34 -11.30 7.85
C LYS A 86 -9.75 -12.29 6.75
N SER A 87 -9.00 -13.39 6.61
CA SER A 87 -9.18 -14.46 5.63
C SER A 87 -9.04 -14.02 4.18
N TYR A 88 -8.30 -12.94 3.89
CA TYR A 88 -8.01 -12.53 2.50
C TYR A 88 -6.82 -13.28 1.90
N VAL A 89 -5.82 -13.61 2.70
CA VAL A 89 -4.63 -14.34 2.24
C VAL A 89 -4.36 -15.55 3.12
N SER A 90 -3.55 -16.48 2.61
CA SER A 90 -2.93 -17.54 3.38
C SER A 90 -1.41 -17.45 3.20
N ILE A 91 -0.69 -17.64 4.29
CA ILE A 91 0.77 -17.68 4.29
C ILE A 91 1.18 -19.15 4.30
N LYS A 92 1.93 -19.59 3.29
CA LYS A 92 2.42 -20.96 3.20
C LYS A 92 3.94 -20.99 3.17
N GLU A 93 4.53 -21.93 3.87
CA GLU A 93 5.96 -22.22 3.73
C GLU A 93 6.21 -22.84 2.36
N ASN A 94 7.30 -22.43 1.72
CA ASN A 94 7.77 -23.09 0.52
C ASN A 94 8.37 -24.46 0.91
N GLU A 95 7.95 -25.52 0.21
CA GLU A 95 8.41 -26.89 0.46
C GLU A 95 9.93 -27.05 0.23
N ASP A 96 10.49 -26.27 -0.70
CA ASP A 96 11.93 -26.30 -1.05
C ASP A 96 12.79 -25.38 -0.18
N ASP A 97 12.23 -24.27 0.32
CA ASP A 97 12.91 -23.36 1.26
C ASP A 97 11.95 -22.92 2.37
N ARG A 98 11.99 -23.62 3.50
CA ARG A 98 11.19 -23.29 4.70
C ARG A 98 11.44 -21.87 5.24
N ARG A 99 12.51 -21.19 4.81
CA ARG A 99 12.78 -19.79 5.18
C ARG A 99 12.03 -18.79 4.30
N ALA A 100 11.51 -19.23 3.16
CA ALA A 100 10.69 -18.46 2.24
C ALA A 100 9.21 -18.81 2.46
N CYS A 101 8.47 -17.88 3.07
CA CYS A 101 7.01 -17.96 3.12
C CYS A 101 6.43 -17.19 1.93
N GLY A 102 5.55 -17.84 1.16
CA GLY A 102 4.76 -17.23 0.10
C GLY A 102 3.41 -16.76 0.63
N ILE A 103 2.88 -15.69 0.03
CA ILE A 103 1.51 -15.21 0.30
C ILE A 103 0.60 -15.58 -0.88
N PHE A 104 -0.52 -16.22 -0.60
CA PHE A 104 -1.50 -16.68 -1.58
C PHE A 104 -2.89 -16.11 -1.28
N LEU A 105 -3.70 -15.86 -2.30
CA LEU A 105 -5.09 -15.47 -2.08
C LEU A 105 -5.90 -16.65 -1.53
N THR A 106 -6.88 -16.37 -0.68
CA THR A 106 -7.88 -17.36 -0.31
C THR A 106 -9.03 -17.36 -1.31
N ALA A 107 -9.86 -18.42 -1.31
CA ALA A 107 -11.08 -18.45 -2.11
C ALA A 107 -12.05 -17.29 -1.77
N LYS A 108 -12.07 -16.83 -0.51
CA LYS A 108 -12.84 -15.64 -0.08
C LYS A 108 -12.35 -14.41 -0.83
N ALA A 109 -11.03 -14.19 -0.84
CA ALA A 109 -10.46 -13.10 -1.62
C ALA A 109 -10.73 -13.30 -3.10
N THR A 110 -10.42 -14.45 -3.71
CA THR A 110 -10.64 -14.68 -5.15
C THR A 110 -12.08 -14.39 -5.60
N LYS A 111 -13.09 -14.71 -4.77
CA LYS A 111 -14.49 -14.34 -5.04
C LYS A 111 -14.71 -12.84 -4.90
N HIS A 112 -14.16 -12.24 -3.85
CA HIS A 112 -14.16 -10.80 -3.65
C HIS A 112 -13.30 -10.03 -4.67
N PHE A 113 -12.49 -10.74 -5.48
CA PHE A 113 -11.57 -10.30 -6.56
C PHE A 113 -12.12 -10.49 -8.00
N LYS A 114 -13.14 -11.33 -8.19
CA LYS A 114 -13.82 -11.50 -9.50
C LYS A 114 -14.88 -10.43 -9.79
N ASP A 115 -15.36 -9.74 -8.75
CA ASP A 115 -16.35 -8.66 -8.84
C ASP A 115 -15.67 -7.26 -8.76
N THR A 116 -14.38 -7.15 -9.12
CA THR A 116 -13.43 -6.29 -8.35
C THR A 116 -12.57 -5.37 -9.18
N ASP A 117 -12.73 -5.39 -10.50
CA ASP A 117 -12.42 -4.18 -11.24
C ASP A 117 -13.21 -3.02 -10.62
N ASP A 118 -14.48 -3.24 -10.23
CA ASP A 118 -15.31 -2.20 -9.63
C ASP A 118 -14.87 -1.84 -8.20
N TYR A 119 -14.68 -2.82 -7.30
CA TYR A 119 -14.38 -2.49 -5.89
C TYR A 119 -13.05 -1.74 -5.70
N TYR A 120 -11.95 -2.15 -6.34
CA TYR A 120 -10.68 -1.43 -6.18
C TYR A 120 -10.71 -0.07 -6.85
N THR A 121 -11.36 -0.01 -8.01
CA THR A 121 -11.54 1.21 -8.76
C THR A 121 -12.41 2.20 -7.98
N ASP A 122 -13.48 1.74 -7.33
CA ASP A 122 -14.35 2.53 -6.46
C ASP A 122 -13.60 3.05 -5.24
N GLN A 123 -12.78 2.21 -4.60
CA GLN A 123 -11.95 2.63 -3.46
C GLN A 123 -10.93 3.69 -3.86
N ILE A 124 -10.33 3.56 -5.04
CA ILE A 124 -9.42 4.56 -5.61
C ILE A 124 -10.19 5.83 -5.99
N TYR A 125 -11.34 5.74 -6.65
CA TYR A 125 -12.15 6.90 -7.03
C TYR A 125 -12.65 7.67 -5.80
N ASN A 126 -13.16 6.98 -4.78
CA ASN A 126 -13.59 7.58 -3.51
C ASN A 126 -12.42 8.28 -2.79
N LEU A 127 -11.21 7.70 -2.85
CA LEU A 127 -10.03 8.35 -2.31
C LEU A 127 -9.71 9.65 -3.07
N PHE A 128 -9.77 9.63 -4.40
CA PHE A 128 -9.40 10.78 -5.22
C PHE A 128 -10.47 11.87 -5.30
N SER A 129 -11.75 11.56 -5.00
CA SER A 129 -12.80 12.59 -4.87
C SER A 129 -12.56 13.54 -3.69
N GLU A 130 -11.75 13.15 -2.71
CA GLU A 130 -11.37 14.02 -1.58
C GLU A 130 -10.23 14.99 -1.93
N PHE A 131 -9.69 14.91 -3.16
CA PHE A 131 -8.62 15.79 -3.67
C PHE A 131 -9.11 16.82 -4.70
N SER A 132 -10.41 16.81 -5.06
CA SER A 132 -11.04 17.79 -5.94
C SER A 132 -11.52 19.04 -5.22
#